data_AF-A0A7C4YF92-F1
#
_entry.id   AF-A0A7C4YF92-F1
#
_cell.length_a   1.000
_cell.length_b   1.000
_cell.length_c   1.000
_cell.angle_alpha   90.00
_cell.angle_beta   90.00
_cell.angle_gamma   90.00
#
_symmetry.space_group_name_H-M   'P 1'
#
loop_
_entity.id
_entity.type
_entity.pdbx_description
1 polymer ?
#
loop_
_entity_poly.entity_id
_entity_poly.type
_entity_poly.pdbx_seq_one_letter_code
_entity_poly.pdbx_strand_id
1 'polypeptide(L)' 'KGLKVHAGHGLDYRNILPILKIPQIEEFNIGYSIICKAVFVGLHSAVKEMVDIIKNSEKP' A
#
# COMPACT_ATOMS: atom_id res chain seq x y z
N LYS A 1 -23.67 4.93 -10.90
CA LYS A 1 -22.48 5.08 -10.02
C LYS A 1 -22.34 3.76 -9.27
N GLY A 2 -21.20 3.08 -9.40
CA GLY A 2 -20.97 1.75 -8.82
C GLY A 2 -20.49 1.82 -7.37
N LEU A 3 -20.11 0.65 -6.82
CA LEU A 3 -19.45 0.55 -5.51
C LEU A 3 -17.98 0.94 -5.62
N LYS A 4 -17.46 1.59 -4.57
CA LYS A 4 -16.02 1.79 -4.39
C LYS A 4 -15.39 0.48 -3.93
N VAL A 5 -14.23 0.14 -4.47
CA VAL A 5 -13.51 -1.09 -4.15
C VAL A 5 -12.23 -0.75 -3.40
N HIS A 6 -12.09 -1.28 -2.19
CA HIS A 6 -10.91 -1.10 -1.35
C HIS A 6 -10.22 -2.45 -1.13
N ALA A 7 -8.89 -2.45 -0.96
CA ALA A 7 -8.10 -3.63 -0.63
C ALA A 7 -7.11 -3.32 0.50
N GLY A 8 -6.37 -4.31 1.03
CA GLY A 8 -5.33 -4.02 2.02
C GLY A 8 -4.94 -5.14 2.98
N HIS A 9 -5.86 -6.08 3.26
CA HIS A 9 -5.56 -7.17 4.20
C HIS A 9 -4.44 -8.06 3.68
N GLY A 10 -3.40 -8.25 4.49
CA GLY A 10 -2.23 -9.08 4.13
C GLY A 10 -1.23 -8.43 3.17
N LEU A 11 -1.42 -7.16 2.79
CA LEU A 11 -0.47 -6.47 1.92
C LEU A 11 0.79 -6.04 2.67
N ASP A 12 1.92 -6.18 1.99
CA ASP A 12 3.25 -5.77 2.45
C ASP A 12 4.04 -5.07 1.32
N TYR A 13 5.24 -4.61 1.65
CA TYR A 13 6.14 -3.87 0.75
C TYR A 13 6.61 -4.67 -0.49
N ARG A 14 6.36 -5.99 -0.54
CA ARG A 14 6.81 -6.88 -1.62
C ARG A 14 5.66 -7.37 -2.49
N ASN A 15 4.48 -7.59 -1.89
CA ASN A 15 3.33 -8.17 -2.59
C ASN A 15 2.30 -7.15 -3.09
N ILE A 16 2.47 -5.86 -2.78
CA ILE A 16 1.52 -4.82 -3.21
C ILE A 16 1.54 -4.55 -4.72
N LEU A 17 2.70 -4.68 -5.38
CA LEU A 17 2.90 -4.26 -6.78
C LEU A 17 1.92 -4.89 -7.79
N PRO A 18 1.64 -6.22 -7.76
CA PRO A 18 0.64 -6.80 -8.65
C PRO A 18 -0.78 -6.28 -8.39
N ILE A 19 -1.10 -5.90 -7.16
CA ILE A 19 -2.44 -5.44 -6.76
C ILE A 19 -2.68 -4.00 -7.23
N LEU A 20 -1.63 -3.16 -7.28
CA LEU A 20 -1.70 -1.82 -7.84
C LEU A 20 -2.12 -1.79 -9.31
N LYS A 21 -1.97 -2.91 -10.04
CA LYS A 21 -2.38 -3.03 -11.45
C LYS A 21 -3.88 -3.23 -11.63
N ILE A 22 -4.67 -3.32 -10.56
CA ILE A 22 -6.12 -3.51 -10.61
C ILE A 22 -6.79 -2.12 -10.59
N PRO A 23 -7.26 -1.59 -11.74
CA PRO A 23 -7.72 -0.20 -11.85
C PRO A 23 -9.02 0.08 -11.10
N GLN A 24 -9.74 -0.96 -10.65
CA GLN A 24 -10.96 -0.81 -9.89
C GLN A 24 -10.71 -0.46 -8.41
N ILE A 25 -9.50 -0.70 -7.88
CA ILE A 25 -9.19 -0.44 -6.48
C ILE A 25 -8.89 1.05 -6.30
N GLU A 26 -9.67 1.70 -5.44
CA GLU A 26 -9.54 3.13 -5.14
C GLU A 26 -8.64 3.39 -3.91
N GLU A 27 -8.52 2.43 -3.00
CA GLU A 27 -7.86 2.63 -1.70
C GLU A 27 -7.20 1.35 -1.15
N PHE A 28 -6.04 1.53 -0.51
CA PHE A 28 -5.29 0.48 0.18
C PHE A 28 -5.19 0.74 1.70
N ASN A 29 -5.86 -0.09 2.50
CA ASN A 29 -5.84 -0.03 3.96
C ASN A 29 -4.84 -1.03 4.56
N ILE A 30 -3.64 -0.58 4.90
CA ILE A 30 -2.53 -1.46 5.30
C ILE A 30 -2.12 -1.16 6.75
N GLY A 31 -2.16 -2.18 7.62
CA GLY A 31 -1.85 -2.04 9.05
C GLY A 31 -0.59 -2.81 9.48
N TYR A 32 -0.71 -4.14 9.59
CA TYR A 32 0.30 -5.01 10.20
C TYR A 32 1.72 -4.80 9.65
N SER A 33 1.88 -4.82 8.33
CA SER A 33 3.19 -4.68 7.68
C SER A 33 3.84 -3.32 7.92
N ILE A 34 3.06 -2.22 7.95
CA ILE A 34 3.56 -0.88 8.26
C ILE A 34 4.05 -0.83 9.72
N ILE A 35 3.27 -1.33 10.67
CA ILE A 35 3.66 -1.35 12.09
C ILE A 35 4.89 -2.23 12.31
N CYS A 36 4.94 -3.43 11.71
CA CYS A 36 6.11 -4.30 11.79
C CYS A 36 7.39 -3.61 11.30
N LYS A 37 7.31 -2.86 10.18
CA LYS A 37 8.46 -2.09 9.68
C LYS A 37 8.78 -0.89 10.57
N ALA A 38 7.77 -0.21 11.10
CA ALA A 38 7.93 0.95 11.96
C ALA A 38 8.73 0.67 13.23
N VAL A 39 8.71 -0.56 13.75
CA VAL A 39 9.56 -0.98 14.89
C VAL A 39 11.05 -0.79 14.61
N PHE A 40 11.48 -0.85 13.35
CA PHE A 40 12.88 -0.75 12.95
C PHE A 40 13.27 0.63 12.42
N VAL A 41 12.37 1.31 11.69
CA VAL A 41 12.68 2.55 10.96
C VAL A 41 11.86 3.78 11.41
N GLY A 42 10.96 3.60 12.37
CA GLY A 42 9.97 4.59 12.78
C GLY A 42 8.74 4.64 11.86
N LEU A 43 7.61 5.08 12.42
CA LEU A 43 6.32 5.10 11.72
C LEU A 43 6.34 6.00 10.48
N HIS A 44 6.94 7.19 10.58
CA HIS A 44 7.02 8.13 9.46
C HIS A 44 7.72 7.51 8.25
N SER A 45 8.89 6.91 8.45
CA SER A 45 9.66 6.26 7.38
C SER A 45 8.91 5.07 6.78
N ALA A 46 8.28 4.23 7.62
CA ALA A 46 7.52 3.08 7.17
C ALA A 46 6.32 3.47 6.30
N VAL A 47 5.54 4.48 6.72
CA VAL A 47 4.41 5.00 5.95
C VAL A 47 4.88 5.66 4.66
N LYS A 48 5.92 6.49 4.73
CA LYS A 48 6.49 7.18 3.56
C LYS A 48 6.91 6.19 2.48
N GLU A 49 7.62 5.12 2.86
CA GLU A 49 8.07 4.11 1.90
C GLU A 49 6.89 3.40 1.21
N MET A 50 5.83 3.05 1.96
CA MET A 50 4.64 2.43 1.36
C MET A 50 3.97 3.38 0.36
N VAL A 51 3.83 4.66 0.71
CA VAL A 51 3.29 5.69 -0.20
C VAL A 51 4.17 5.86 -1.43
N ASP A 52 5.49 5.85 -1.27
CA ASP A 52 6.43 5.98 -2.39
C ASP A 52 6.32 4.78 -3.35
N ILE A 53 6.15 3.56 -2.83
CA ILE A 53 5.90 2.37 -3.68
C ILE A 53 4.63 2.54 -4.51
N ILE A 54 3.54 2.97 -3.87
CA ILE A 54 2.24 3.17 -4.53
C ILE A 54 2.36 4.23 -5.62
N LYS A 55 2.88 5.42 -5.29
CA LYS A 55 2.99 6.56 -6.22
C LYS A 55 4.00 6.36 -7.35
N ASN A 56 5.11 5.67 -7.09
CA ASN A 56 6.12 5.44 -8.14
C ASN A 56 5.70 4.33 -9.10
N SER A 57 4.80 3.43 -8.69
CA SER A 57 4.23 2.39 -9.57
C SER A 57 3.12 2.91 -10.49
N GLU A 58 2.59 4.11 -10.21
CA GLU A 58 1.61 4.79 -11.08
C GLU A 58 2.24 5.51 -12.28
N LYS A 59 3.59 5.60 -12.34
CA LYS A 59 4.29 6.20 -13.48
C LYS A 59 4.49 5.15 -14.59
N PRO A 60 4.15 5.48 -15.85
CA PRO A 60 4.36 4.59 -16.99
C PRO A 60 5.85 4.34 -17.28
#